data_AF-A0A534X9N4-F1
#
_entry.id   AF-A0A534X9N4-F1
#
_cell.length_a   1.000
_cell.length_b   1.000
_cell.length_c   1.000
_cell.angle_alpha   90.00
_cell.angle_beta   90.00
_cell.angle_gamma   90.00
#
_symmetry.space_group_name_H-M   'P 1'
#
loop_
_entity.id
_entity.type
_entity.pdbx_description
1 polymer ?
#
loop_
_entity_poly.entity_id
_entity_poly.type
_entity_poly.pdbx_seq_one_letter_code
_entity_poly.pdbx_strand_id
1 'polypeptide(L)'
;MICESDPQCPRICDPATGLCPSPDASNGTACDDGTFCTVNDVCTSGVCRGVPRNCTFLTDQCNDGVCNEADGRCEAAPRADGTACQADSDPCTTDTCEAGSCTATPVVCAPQDICHLPGTCDAATGTCTNPEIACDDSDPCTADSCDPASGCVFQPVTGFAAATCIFEGSSLQPAVCQRMPRHIQNRITRAARRISLAAAADGNLKKVRLARASRDLKVAMKKARKLAQKRKPHDCAQALLGSLRDARNRVQQLRRAL
;
A
#
# COMPACT_ATOMS: atom_id res chain seq x y z
N MET A 1 2.37 -67.50 -41.88
CA MET A 1 2.52 -66.63 -40.69
C MET A 1 1.41 -65.62 -40.76
N ILE A 2 0.45 -65.71 -39.83
CA ILE A 2 -0.59 -64.71 -39.67
C ILE A 2 0.01 -63.71 -38.68
N CYS A 3 0.24 -62.48 -39.11
CA CYS A 3 0.50 -61.41 -38.16
C CYS A 3 -0.82 -61.14 -37.45
N GLU A 4 -0.83 -60.98 -36.13
CA GLU A 4 -1.99 -60.44 -35.41
C GLU A 4 -2.29 -59.05 -35.97
N SER A 5 -3.17 -59.00 -36.97
CA SER A 5 -3.68 -57.77 -37.56
C SER A 5 -5.11 -57.57 -37.11
N ASP A 6 -5.44 -56.31 -36.83
CA ASP A 6 -6.81 -55.84 -36.60
C ASP A 6 -7.76 -56.43 -37.65
N PRO A 7 -8.88 -57.08 -37.27
CA PRO A 7 -9.81 -57.69 -38.22
C PRO A 7 -10.42 -56.68 -39.21
N GLN A 8 -10.39 -55.37 -38.89
CA GLN A 8 -10.81 -54.30 -39.80
C GLN A 8 -9.68 -53.78 -40.70
N CYS A 9 -8.41 -54.05 -40.37
CA CYS A 9 -7.24 -53.74 -41.19
C CYS A 9 -6.32 -54.97 -41.37
N PRO A 10 -6.80 -56.07 -41.98
CA PRO A 10 -6.04 -57.30 -42.09
C PRO A 10 -4.77 -57.11 -42.93
N ARG A 11 -3.69 -57.79 -42.53
CA ARG A 11 -2.45 -57.93 -43.31
C ARG A 11 -2.10 -59.40 -43.46
N ILE A 12 -2.29 -59.96 -44.65
CA ILE A 12 -1.85 -61.33 -44.94
C ILE A 12 -0.68 -61.27 -45.92
N CYS A 13 0.50 -61.71 -45.49
CA CYS A 13 1.66 -61.87 -46.36
C CYS A 13 1.67 -63.27 -46.99
N ASP A 14 1.88 -63.35 -48.30
CA ASP A 14 2.16 -64.62 -48.97
C ASP A 14 3.55 -65.15 -48.54
N PRO A 15 3.64 -66.30 -47.85
CA PRO A 15 4.91 -66.84 -47.36
C PRO A 15 5.84 -67.35 -48.47
N ALA A 16 5.38 -67.51 -49.72
CA ALA A 16 6.21 -67.97 -50.84
C ALA A 16 6.86 -66.83 -51.64
N THR A 17 6.26 -65.63 -51.64
CA THR A 17 6.70 -64.50 -52.49
C THR A 17 7.04 -63.23 -51.70
N GLY A 18 6.59 -63.10 -50.45
CA GLY A 18 6.78 -61.91 -49.62
C GLY A 18 6.00 -60.67 -50.09
N LEU A 19 5.13 -60.81 -51.10
CA LEU A 19 4.32 -59.74 -51.67
C LEU A 19 2.86 -59.86 -51.18
N CYS A 20 2.15 -58.72 -51.09
CA CYS A 20 0.76 -58.64 -50.61
C CYS A 20 -0.19 -58.41 -51.80
N PRO A 21 -0.98 -59.40 -52.25
CA PRO A 21 -1.98 -59.22 -53.30
C PRO A 21 -3.40 -59.07 -52.69
N SER A 22 -3.95 -57.86 -52.80
CA SER A 22 -5.23 -57.30 -52.30
C SER A 22 -6.54 -58.14 -52.38
N PRO A 23 -7.65 -57.72 -51.71
CA PRO A 23 -7.91 -56.42 -51.08
C PRO A 23 -7.73 -56.46 -49.56
N ASP A 24 -6.47 -56.46 -49.14
CA ASP A 24 -6.11 -55.85 -47.87
C ASP A 24 -6.69 -54.43 -47.81
N ALA A 25 -7.13 -54.00 -46.64
CA ALA A 25 -7.47 -52.59 -46.43
C ALA A 25 -6.20 -51.76 -46.70
N SER A 26 -6.14 -51.12 -47.86
CA SER A 26 -5.01 -50.28 -48.25
C SER A 26 -4.92 -49.08 -47.31
N ASN A 27 -3.73 -48.46 -47.22
CA ASN A 27 -3.59 -47.24 -46.43
C ASN A 27 -4.63 -46.20 -46.88
N GLY A 28 -5.43 -45.69 -45.92
CA GLY A 28 -6.53 -44.76 -46.20
C GLY A 28 -7.91 -45.41 -46.35
N THR A 29 -8.02 -46.74 -46.28
CA THR A 29 -9.33 -47.42 -46.21
C THR A 29 -10.02 -47.08 -44.90
N ALA A 30 -11.30 -46.70 -44.95
CA ALA A 30 -12.10 -46.41 -43.77
C ALA A 30 -12.25 -47.65 -42.88
N CYS A 31 -12.07 -47.48 -41.58
CA CYS A 31 -12.27 -48.48 -40.54
C CYS A 31 -12.84 -47.78 -39.28
N ASP A 32 -13.07 -48.53 -38.21
CA ASP A 32 -13.49 -48.00 -36.90
C ASP A 32 -12.63 -48.67 -35.81
N ASP A 33 -11.79 -47.90 -35.12
CA ASP A 33 -10.91 -48.43 -34.07
C ASP A 33 -11.66 -48.72 -32.75
N GLY A 34 -12.97 -48.47 -32.73
CA GLY A 34 -13.87 -48.72 -31.62
C GLY A 34 -13.74 -47.70 -30.49
N THR A 35 -12.96 -46.64 -30.67
CA THR A 35 -12.78 -45.58 -29.68
C THR A 35 -13.60 -44.33 -30.04
N PHE A 36 -14.25 -43.73 -29.05
CA PHE A 36 -15.06 -42.52 -29.26
C PHE A 36 -14.17 -41.31 -29.53
N CYS A 37 -12.98 -41.23 -28.93
CA CYS A 37 -12.10 -40.07 -29.01
C CYS A 37 -11.30 -39.98 -30.30
N THR A 38 -11.51 -40.91 -31.23
CA THR A 38 -11.03 -40.85 -32.60
C THR A 38 -12.20 -40.64 -33.56
N VAL A 39 -11.92 -40.02 -34.70
CA VAL A 39 -12.84 -39.85 -35.81
C VAL A 39 -12.12 -40.04 -37.13
N ASN A 40 -12.91 -40.40 -38.17
CA ASN A 40 -12.42 -40.60 -39.53
C ASN A 40 -11.29 -41.63 -39.57
N ASP A 41 -11.51 -42.77 -38.94
CA ASP A 41 -10.47 -43.77 -38.77
C ASP A 41 -10.13 -44.43 -40.10
N VAL A 42 -8.83 -44.58 -40.32
CA VAL A 42 -8.31 -45.17 -41.54
C VAL A 42 -7.24 -46.19 -41.23
N CYS A 43 -7.20 -47.24 -42.02
CA CYS A 43 -6.11 -48.20 -41.95
C CYS A 43 -4.80 -47.48 -42.30
N THR A 44 -3.87 -47.46 -41.34
CA THR A 44 -2.51 -46.96 -41.54
C THR A 44 -1.54 -48.04 -41.14
N SER A 45 -0.89 -48.63 -42.14
CA SER A 45 0.02 -49.74 -41.94
C SER A 45 -0.62 -50.92 -41.17
N GLY A 46 -1.83 -51.34 -41.58
CA GLY A 46 -2.50 -52.53 -41.02
C GLY A 46 -3.01 -52.37 -39.59
N VAL A 47 -3.13 -51.15 -39.10
CA VAL A 47 -3.74 -50.80 -37.82
C VAL A 47 -4.79 -49.74 -38.10
N CYS A 48 -6.01 -49.90 -37.58
CA CYS A 48 -7.00 -48.84 -37.63
C CYS A 48 -6.61 -47.73 -36.65
N ARG A 49 -6.51 -46.49 -37.14
CA ARG A 49 -6.22 -45.32 -36.31
C ARG A 49 -7.02 -44.13 -36.83
N GLY A 50 -7.67 -43.42 -35.93
CA GLY A 50 -8.30 -42.14 -36.26
C GLY A 50 -7.52 -40.90 -35.90
N VAL A 51 -8.15 -39.77 -36.24
CA VAL A 51 -7.73 -38.43 -35.85
C VAL A 51 -8.37 -38.07 -34.52
N PRO A 52 -7.68 -37.40 -33.58
CA PRO A 52 -8.27 -36.97 -32.32
C PRO A 52 -9.56 -36.18 -32.53
N ARG A 53 -10.62 -36.58 -31.82
CA ARG A 53 -11.91 -35.90 -31.84
C ARG A 53 -11.73 -34.46 -31.35
N ASN A 54 -12.23 -33.51 -32.13
CA ASN A 54 -12.13 -32.10 -31.81
C ASN A 54 -13.12 -31.73 -30.70
N CYS A 55 -12.59 -31.45 -29.50
CA CYS A 55 -13.36 -30.98 -28.35
C CYS A 55 -13.13 -29.49 -28.03
N THR A 56 -12.45 -28.73 -28.90
CA THR A 56 -12.04 -27.34 -28.61
C THR A 56 -13.23 -26.38 -28.47
N PHE A 57 -14.44 -26.80 -28.82
CA PHE A 57 -15.66 -26.04 -28.58
C PHE A 57 -16.02 -25.92 -27.09
N LEU A 58 -15.41 -26.74 -26.22
CA LEU A 58 -15.49 -26.63 -24.75
C LEU A 58 -14.31 -25.87 -24.15
N THR A 59 -13.34 -25.45 -24.96
CA THR A 59 -12.20 -24.65 -24.48
C THR A 59 -12.66 -23.22 -24.21
N ASP A 60 -12.34 -22.72 -23.03
CA ASP A 60 -12.49 -21.31 -22.66
C ASP A 60 -11.21 -20.81 -21.96
N GLN A 61 -11.31 -19.70 -21.22
CA GLN A 61 -10.15 -19.14 -20.52
C GLN A 61 -9.62 -20.05 -19.40
N CYS A 62 -10.51 -20.81 -18.75
CA CYS A 62 -10.26 -21.62 -17.57
C CYS A 62 -10.51 -23.11 -17.75
N ASN A 63 -10.93 -23.54 -18.93
CA ASN A 63 -11.16 -24.94 -19.26
C ASN A 63 -10.52 -25.29 -20.60
N ASP A 64 -9.98 -26.50 -20.70
CA ASP A 64 -9.59 -27.11 -21.95
C ASP A 64 -10.63 -28.17 -22.34
N GLY A 65 -11.05 -28.18 -23.60
CA GLY A 65 -11.92 -29.22 -24.13
C GLY A 65 -11.14 -30.51 -24.35
N VAL A 66 -11.42 -31.53 -23.53
CA VAL A 66 -10.79 -32.84 -23.60
C VAL A 66 -11.81 -33.90 -24.00
N CYS A 67 -11.34 -34.95 -24.66
CA CYS A 67 -12.18 -36.10 -24.97
C CYS A 67 -12.05 -37.16 -23.88
N ASN A 68 -13.18 -37.60 -23.34
CA ASN A 68 -13.26 -38.67 -22.35
C ASN A 68 -13.80 -39.94 -23.01
N GLU A 69 -12.92 -40.92 -23.14
CA GLU A 69 -13.21 -42.21 -23.77
C GLU A 69 -14.18 -43.06 -22.94
N ALA A 70 -14.07 -43.01 -21.60
CA ALA A 70 -14.90 -43.80 -20.70
C ALA A 70 -16.37 -43.36 -20.73
N ASP A 71 -16.59 -42.04 -20.85
CA ASP A 71 -17.93 -41.45 -20.91
C ASP A 71 -18.45 -41.26 -22.35
N GLY A 72 -17.61 -41.54 -23.36
CA GLY A 72 -17.96 -41.38 -24.78
C GLY A 72 -18.40 -39.96 -25.13
N ARG A 73 -17.75 -38.93 -24.56
CA ARG A 73 -18.10 -37.52 -24.80
C ARG A 73 -16.90 -36.58 -24.70
N CYS A 74 -17.03 -35.40 -25.29
CA CYS A 74 -16.17 -34.26 -24.95
C CYS A 74 -16.61 -33.67 -23.60
N GLU A 75 -15.65 -33.24 -22.79
CA GLU A 75 -15.89 -32.55 -21.53
C GLU A 75 -14.91 -31.40 -21.31
N ALA A 76 -15.29 -30.47 -20.43
CA ALA A 76 -14.45 -29.35 -20.01
C ALA A 76 -13.56 -29.83 -18.86
N ALA A 77 -12.25 -29.79 -19.05
CA ALA A 77 -11.27 -30.03 -18.01
C ALA A 77 -10.77 -28.68 -17.47
N PRO A 78 -10.95 -28.39 -16.16
CA PRO A 78 -10.41 -27.19 -15.56
C PRO A 78 -8.90 -27.07 -15.76
N ARG A 79 -8.46 -25.89 -16.17
CA ARG A 79 -7.05 -25.48 -16.10
C ARG A 79 -6.62 -25.36 -14.65
N ALA A 80 -5.30 -25.33 -14.44
CA ALA A 80 -4.74 -25.19 -13.11
C ALA A 80 -5.26 -23.91 -12.41
N ASP A 81 -5.59 -24.03 -11.13
CA ASP A 81 -5.98 -22.88 -10.32
C ASP A 81 -4.87 -21.83 -10.32
N GLY A 82 -5.25 -20.55 -10.36
CA GLY A 82 -4.32 -19.43 -10.49
C GLY A 82 -3.90 -19.11 -11.94
N THR A 83 -4.37 -19.87 -12.93
CA THR A 83 -4.19 -19.49 -14.35
C THR A 83 -4.83 -18.14 -14.61
N ALA A 84 -4.10 -17.21 -15.24
CA ALA A 84 -4.63 -15.89 -15.55
C ALA A 84 -5.81 -15.98 -16.53
N CYS A 85 -6.86 -15.23 -16.24
CA CYS A 85 -8.04 -15.07 -17.09
C CYS A 85 -8.55 -13.62 -16.99
N GLN A 86 -9.65 -13.30 -17.66
CA GLN A 86 -10.29 -11.99 -17.63
C GLN A 86 -11.79 -12.18 -17.35
N ALA A 87 -12.21 -11.81 -16.13
CA ALA A 87 -13.58 -11.92 -15.64
C ALA A 87 -14.36 -10.61 -15.85
N ASP A 88 -13.76 -9.46 -15.53
CA ASP A 88 -14.48 -8.16 -15.54
C ASP A 88 -13.72 -7.00 -16.20
N SER A 89 -12.47 -7.21 -16.62
CA SER A 89 -11.60 -6.15 -17.19
C SER A 89 -11.30 -5.00 -16.22
N ASP A 90 -11.53 -5.18 -14.91
CA ASP A 90 -11.18 -4.20 -13.89
C ASP A 90 -9.68 -4.31 -13.55
N PRO A 91 -8.87 -3.26 -13.74
CA PRO A 91 -7.47 -3.25 -13.32
C PRO A 91 -7.28 -3.43 -11.81
N CYS A 92 -8.33 -3.21 -11.02
CA CYS A 92 -8.35 -3.36 -9.57
C CYS A 92 -8.85 -4.74 -9.12
N THR A 93 -8.90 -5.72 -10.02
CA THR A 93 -9.11 -7.13 -9.69
C THR A 93 -7.93 -7.97 -10.18
N THR A 94 -7.64 -9.05 -9.46
CA THR A 94 -6.78 -10.12 -9.95
C THR A 94 -7.67 -11.26 -10.39
N ASP A 95 -7.69 -11.50 -11.70
CA ASP A 95 -8.56 -12.45 -12.35
C ASP A 95 -7.84 -13.79 -12.56
N THR A 96 -8.30 -14.82 -11.87
CA THR A 96 -7.69 -16.15 -11.95
C THR A 96 -8.72 -17.26 -12.00
N CYS A 97 -8.37 -18.34 -12.68
CA CYS A 97 -9.16 -19.56 -12.71
C CYS A 97 -9.16 -20.21 -11.33
N GLU A 98 -10.34 -20.55 -10.85
CA GLU A 98 -10.58 -21.34 -9.65
C GLU A 98 -11.65 -22.39 -9.98
N ALA A 99 -11.28 -23.67 -9.90
CA ALA A 99 -12.18 -24.80 -10.22
C ALA A 99 -12.90 -24.67 -11.58
N GLY A 100 -12.18 -24.22 -12.61
CA GLY A 100 -12.70 -24.06 -13.97
C GLY A 100 -13.55 -22.81 -14.19
N SER A 101 -13.69 -21.93 -13.20
CA SER A 101 -14.37 -20.64 -13.34
C SER A 101 -13.36 -19.50 -13.23
N CYS A 102 -13.51 -18.46 -14.06
CA CYS A 102 -12.71 -17.25 -13.92
C CYS A 102 -13.28 -16.39 -12.79
N THR A 103 -12.48 -16.12 -11.77
CA THR A 103 -12.88 -15.36 -10.57
C THR A 103 -12.10 -14.06 -10.48
N ALA A 104 -12.80 -12.96 -10.17
CA ALA A 104 -12.21 -11.65 -9.94
C ALA A 104 -12.03 -11.41 -8.44
N THR A 105 -10.79 -11.21 -8.00
CA THR A 105 -10.47 -10.92 -6.60
C THR A 105 -10.04 -9.46 -6.43
N PRO A 106 -10.71 -8.64 -5.59
CA PRO A 106 -10.34 -7.23 -5.44
C PRO A 106 -8.91 -7.02 -4.95
N VAL A 107 -8.18 -6.13 -5.62
CA VAL A 107 -6.85 -5.68 -5.20
C VAL A 107 -6.97 -4.95 -3.87
N VAL A 108 -6.25 -5.45 -2.86
CA VAL A 108 -6.16 -4.83 -1.54
C VAL A 108 -4.93 -3.93 -1.48
N CYS A 109 -5.16 -2.62 -1.39
CA CYS A 109 -4.11 -1.63 -1.26
C CYS A 109 -3.69 -1.47 0.21
N ALA A 110 -2.79 -2.33 0.67
CA ALA A 110 -2.19 -2.20 2.00
C ALA A 110 -1.36 -0.90 2.11
N PRO A 111 -1.24 -0.32 3.32
CA PRO A 111 -0.31 0.78 3.57
C PRO A 111 1.11 0.40 3.16
N GLN A 112 1.82 1.34 2.54
CA GLN A 112 3.25 1.18 2.22
C GLN A 112 4.10 0.95 3.48
N ASP A 113 3.82 1.71 4.53
CA ASP A 113 4.45 1.59 5.85
C ASP A 113 3.53 2.22 6.90
N ILE A 114 4.02 2.36 8.14
CA ILE A 114 3.24 2.92 9.26
C ILE A 114 2.89 4.40 9.10
N CYS A 115 3.56 5.10 8.18
CA CYS A 115 3.38 6.52 7.86
C CYS A 115 2.42 6.75 6.70
N HIS A 116 1.82 5.70 6.17
CA HIS A 116 0.83 5.79 5.10
C HIS A 116 -0.49 5.17 5.55
N LEU A 117 -1.59 5.68 5.01
CA LEU A 117 -2.89 5.06 5.13
C LEU A 117 -3.03 3.94 4.09
N PRO A 118 -3.94 2.97 4.30
CA PRO A 118 -4.36 2.08 3.23
C PRO A 118 -4.76 2.88 2.00
N GLY A 119 -4.28 2.42 0.86
CA GLY A 119 -4.56 3.04 -0.42
C GLY A 119 -5.95 2.77 -0.95
N THR A 120 -6.27 3.45 -2.03
CA THR A 120 -7.36 3.07 -2.94
C THR A 120 -6.75 2.68 -4.28
N CYS A 121 -7.27 1.63 -4.89
CA CYS A 121 -6.87 1.26 -6.24
C CYS A 121 -7.51 2.22 -7.25
N ASP A 122 -6.70 2.73 -8.17
CA ASP A 122 -7.16 3.54 -9.29
C ASP A 122 -7.77 2.63 -10.37
N ALA A 123 -9.07 2.77 -10.62
CA ALA A 123 -9.82 1.92 -11.56
C ALA A 123 -9.40 2.06 -13.03
N ALA A 124 -8.61 3.09 -13.39
CA ALA A 124 -8.09 3.25 -14.75
C ALA A 124 -6.71 2.60 -14.93
N THR A 125 -5.88 2.57 -13.89
CA THR A 125 -4.48 2.13 -13.99
C THR A 125 -4.16 0.85 -13.21
N GLY A 126 -5.03 0.45 -12.28
CA GLY A 126 -4.77 -0.67 -11.35
C GLY A 126 -3.74 -0.33 -10.28
N THR A 127 -3.32 0.94 -10.16
CA THR A 127 -2.28 1.34 -9.20
C THR A 127 -2.88 1.75 -7.86
N CYS A 128 -2.30 1.27 -6.76
CA CYS A 128 -2.68 1.71 -5.42
C CYS A 128 -2.11 3.09 -5.09
N THR A 129 -2.95 3.97 -4.54
CA THR A 129 -2.48 5.19 -3.86
C THR A 129 -1.83 4.85 -2.52
N ASN A 130 -0.98 5.72 -2.00
CA ASN A 130 -0.44 5.61 -0.65
C ASN A 130 -0.45 7.00 0.01
N PRO A 131 -1.57 7.43 0.60
CA PRO A 131 -1.65 8.73 1.25
C PRO A 131 -0.80 8.77 2.51
N GLU A 132 0.04 9.79 2.67
CA GLU A 132 0.81 10.02 3.89
C GLU A 132 -0.11 10.40 5.07
N ILE A 133 0.21 9.91 6.28
CA ILE A 133 -0.44 10.37 7.52
C ILE A 133 0.12 11.73 7.93
N ALA A 134 -0.75 12.58 8.48
CA ALA A 134 -0.32 13.78 9.16
C ALA A 134 0.04 13.45 10.61
N CYS A 135 1.33 13.50 10.93
CA CYS A 135 1.80 13.55 12.31
C CYS A 135 1.79 15.01 12.75
N ASP A 136 0.79 15.39 13.55
CA ASP A 136 0.66 16.72 14.16
C ASP A 136 0.19 16.53 15.60
N ASP A 137 1.02 16.83 16.59
CA ASP A 137 0.65 16.76 18.02
C ASP A 137 0.07 18.09 18.56
N SER A 138 -0.09 19.07 17.67
CA SER A 138 -0.52 20.43 17.97
C SER A 138 0.39 21.20 18.95
N ASP A 139 1.60 20.72 19.23
CA ASP A 139 2.63 21.46 19.95
C ASP A 139 3.54 22.20 18.95
N PRO A 140 3.48 23.53 18.86
CA PRO A 140 4.39 24.29 17.99
C PRO A 140 5.87 24.16 18.41
N CYS A 141 6.15 23.60 19.60
CA CYS A 141 7.49 23.34 20.09
C CYS A 141 8.07 21.98 19.72
N THR A 142 7.37 21.19 18.91
CA THR A 142 7.87 19.96 18.29
C THR A 142 7.97 20.13 16.78
N ALA A 143 8.96 19.46 16.20
CA ALA A 143 9.04 19.20 14.79
C ALA A 143 8.47 17.80 14.60
N ASP A 144 7.35 17.77 13.89
CA ASP A 144 6.56 16.57 13.74
C ASP A 144 6.94 15.93 12.41
N SER A 145 7.33 14.66 12.46
CA SER A 145 7.63 13.89 11.27
C SER A 145 7.16 12.46 11.46
N CYS A 146 7.09 11.71 10.36
CA CYS A 146 6.82 10.29 10.43
C CYS A 146 8.06 9.51 10.01
N ASP A 147 8.49 8.59 10.86
CA ASP A 147 9.55 7.64 10.58
C ASP A 147 8.93 6.30 10.15
N PRO A 148 9.27 5.76 8.96
CA PRO A 148 8.64 4.54 8.43
C PRO A 148 8.76 3.30 9.33
N ALA A 149 9.70 3.27 10.28
CA ALA A 149 9.89 2.16 11.20
C ALA A 149 9.21 2.38 12.57
N SER A 150 9.13 3.62 13.04
CA SER A 150 8.67 3.96 14.39
C SER A 150 7.38 4.79 14.46
N GLY A 151 6.86 5.24 13.32
CA GLY A 151 5.64 6.04 13.23
C GLY A 151 5.88 7.51 13.53
N CYS A 152 4.85 8.18 14.05
CA CYS A 152 4.96 9.60 14.38
C CYS A 152 6.01 9.86 15.44
N VAL A 153 6.96 10.73 15.11
CA VAL A 153 8.04 11.20 15.96
C VAL A 153 7.91 12.71 16.12
N PHE A 154 7.88 13.15 17.39
CA PHE A 154 7.70 14.54 17.78
C PHE A 154 8.96 15.03 18.47
N GLN A 155 9.85 15.67 17.72
CA GLN A 155 11.16 16.07 18.25
C GLN A 155 11.13 17.52 18.74
N PRO A 156 11.59 17.81 19.98
CA PRO A 156 11.63 19.19 20.46
C PRO A 156 12.46 20.08 19.52
N VAL A 157 11.86 21.17 19.04
CA VAL A 157 12.59 22.12 18.20
C VAL A 157 13.73 22.77 19.02
N THR A 158 14.81 23.13 18.34
CA THR A 158 16.00 23.72 18.97
C THR A 158 16.27 25.15 18.51
N GLY A 159 17.26 25.81 19.11
CA GLY A 159 17.71 27.14 18.68
C GLY A 159 16.64 28.23 18.84
N PHE A 160 16.44 29.01 17.77
CA PHE A 160 15.47 30.11 17.76
C PHE A 160 14.03 29.62 17.74
N ALA A 161 13.74 28.53 17.02
CA ALA A 161 12.41 27.91 17.01
C ALA A 161 11.97 27.51 18.42
N ALA A 162 12.88 26.93 19.22
CA ALA A 162 12.63 26.61 20.63
C ALA A 162 12.26 27.83 21.48
N ALA A 163 12.82 28.99 21.14
CA ALA A 163 12.56 30.23 21.85
C ALA A 163 11.30 30.94 21.35
N THR A 164 10.82 30.67 20.13
CA THR A 164 9.62 31.30 19.55
C THR A 164 8.36 30.46 19.66
N CYS A 165 8.47 29.13 19.64
CA CYS A 165 7.34 28.20 19.61
C CYS A 165 6.30 28.42 20.72
N ILE A 166 6.76 28.77 21.92
CA ILE A 166 5.89 29.06 23.08
C ILE A 166 4.92 30.24 22.79
N PHE A 167 5.27 31.12 21.86
CA PHE A 167 4.46 32.27 21.46
C PHE A 167 3.51 32.01 20.30
N GLU A 168 3.63 30.87 19.61
CA GLU A 168 2.95 30.58 18.33
C GLU A 168 1.72 29.64 18.47
N GLY A 169 1.26 29.37 19.71
CA GLY A 169 0.05 28.58 19.96
C GLY A 169 -0.59 28.83 21.32
N SER A 170 -1.42 27.88 21.76
CA SER A 170 -2.14 27.92 23.05
C SER A 170 -1.23 27.77 24.29
N SER A 171 0.06 27.53 24.12
CA SER A 171 1.03 27.25 25.21
C SER A 171 1.20 28.39 26.24
N LEU A 172 0.87 29.64 25.86
CA LEU A 172 0.82 30.79 26.78
C LEU A 172 -0.58 31.12 27.32
N GLN A 173 -1.63 30.54 26.73
CA GLN A 173 -3.01 30.68 27.17
C GLN A 173 -3.57 29.28 27.45
N PRO A 174 -3.27 28.72 28.66
CA PRO A 174 -3.98 27.53 29.11
C PRO A 174 -5.49 27.79 28.98
N ALA A 175 -6.27 26.83 28.47
CA ALA A 175 -7.72 26.97 28.29
C ALA A 175 -8.47 27.45 29.56
N VAL A 176 -7.84 27.32 30.73
CA VAL A 176 -8.30 27.73 32.06
C VAL A 176 -8.22 29.26 32.30
N CYS A 177 -7.50 30.01 31.45
CA CYS A 177 -7.27 31.44 31.63
C CYS A 177 -8.18 32.29 30.73
N GLN A 178 -9.07 33.08 31.35
CA GLN A 178 -9.68 34.26 30.69
C GLN A 178 -8.61 35.21 30.12
N ARG A 179 -9.05 36.19 29.30
CA ARG A 179 -8.21 37.25 28.69
C ARG A 179 -7.12 37.76 29.65
N MET A 180 -5.87 37.56 29.24
CA MET A 180 -4.69 37.97 29.99
C MET A 180 -4.66 39.49 30.19
N PRO A 181 -4.22 40.03 31.35
CA PRO A 181 -4.10 41.46 31.52
C PRO A 181 -3.18 42.08 30.46
N ARG A 182 -3.65 43.13 29.77
CA ARG A 182 -2.96 43.77 28.63
C ARG A 182 -1.49 44.09 28.91
N HIS A 183 -1.16 44.49 30.13
CA HIS A 183 0.21 44.82 30.54
C HIS A 183 1.15 43.62 30.65
N ILE A 184 0.64 42.40 30.86
CA ILE A 184 1.43 41.16 30.78
C ILE A 184 1.58 40.78 29.31
N GLN A 185 0.47 40.81 28.55
CA GLN A 185 0.47 40.53 27.10
C GLN A 185 1.46 41.42 26.33
N ASN A 186 1.46 42.74 26.57
CA ASN A 186 2.41 43.67 25.95
C ASN A 186 3.88 43.34 26.27
N ARG A 187 4.17 42.72 27.43
CA ARG A 187 5.53 42.29 27.78
C ARG A 187 5.91 41.01 27.04
N ILE A 188 4.97 40.07 26.91
CA ILE A 188 5.11 38.84 26.12
C ILE A 188 5.35 39.19 24.64
N THR A 189 4.49 40.01 24.03
CA THR A 189 4.63 40.44 22.63
C THR A 189 5.95 41.15 22.38
N ARG A 190 6.42 41.99 23.31
CA ARG A 190 7.72 42.64 23.18
C ARG A 190 8.90 41.67 23.32
N ALA A 191 8.76 40.63 24.15
CA ALA A 191 9.76 39.57 24.24
C ALA A 191 9.83 38.77 22.93
N ALA A 192 8.68 38.32 22.41
CA ALA A 192 8.57 37.60 21.13
C ALA A 192 9.20 38.40 19.98
N ARG A 193 8.82 39.69 19.83
CA ARG A 193 9.42 40.58 18.82
C ARG A 193 10.94 40.73 18.96
N ARG A 194 11.47 40.71 20.19
CA ARG A 194 12.92 40.80 20.41
C ARG A 194 13.64 39.50 20.06
N ILE A 195 13.00 38.35 20.23
CA ILE A 195 13.54 37.04 19.84
C ILE A 195 13.57 36.94 18.31
N SER A 196 12.48 37.33 17.63
CA SER A 196 12.47 37.34 16.16
C SER A 196 13.50 38.31 15.58
N LEU A 197 13.63 39.53 16.12
CA LEU A 197 14.70 40.45 15.74
C LEU A 197 16.11 39.97 16.10
N ALA A 198 16.25 39.05 17.06
CA ALA A 198 17.52 38.43 17.40
C ALA A 198 17.89 37.31 16.41
N ALA A 199 16.90 36.60 15.85
CA ALA A 199 17.14 35.57 14.83
C ALA A 199 17.86 36.17 13.61
N ALA A 200 17.43 37.35 13.17
CA ALA A 200 18.01 38.12 12.06
C ALA A 200 19.20 39.03 12.46
N ALA A 201 19.85 38.78 13.60
CA ALA A 201 20.94 39.62 14.11
C ALA A 201 22.29 38.90 14.13
N ASP A 202 23.37 39.65 13.96
CA ASP A 202 24.72 39.12 14.04
C ASP A 202 25.43 39.45 15.35
N GLY A 203 26.33 38.54 15.76
CA GLY A 203 27.27 38.71 16.87
C GLY A 203 26.65 39.24 18.17
N ASN A 204 27.24 40.31 18.71
CA ASN A 204 26.85 40.88 20.00
C ASN A 204 25.41 41.41 20.03
N LEU A 205 24.88 41.84 18.88
CA LEU A 205 23.52 42.38 18.80
C LEU A 205 22.48 41.30 19.12
N LYS A 206 22.72 40.05 18.69
CA LYS A 206 21.91 38.87 19.01
C LYS A 206 21.85 38.64 20.52
N LYS A 207 23.01 38.61 21.20
CA LYS A 207 23.10 38.44 22.68
C LYS A 207 22.38 39.55 23.44
N VAL A 208 22.51 40.81 23.00
CA VAL A 208 21.84 41.97 23.61
C VAL A 208 20.32 41.88 23.45
N ARG A 209 19.83 41.50 22.27
CA ARG A 209 18.39 41.35 22.01
C ARG A 209 17.79 40.22 22.84
N LEU A 210 18.44 39.05 22.92
CA LEU A 210 18.02 37.95 23.79
C LEU A 210 18.05 38.31 25.28
N ALA A 211 19.07 39.05 25.74
CA ALA A 211 19.13 39.55 27.12
C ALA A 211 17.97 40.53 27.43
N ARG A 212 17.58 41.36 26.46
CA ARG A 212 16.41 42.26 26.56
C ARG A 212 15.09 41.47 26.55
N ALA A 213 14.96 40.42 25.73
CA ALA A 213 13.80 39.53 25.75
C ALA A 213 13.64 38.82 27.11
N SER A 214 14.72 38.24 27.64
CA SER A 214 14.72 37.58 28.96
C SER A 214 14.32 38.53 30.10
N ARG A 215 14.73 39.81 30.02
CA ARG A 215 14.29 40.85 30.97
C ARG A 215 12.79 41.14 30.88
N ASP A 216 12.22 41.16 29.69
CA ASP A 216 10.79 41.37 29.50
C ASP A 216 9.97 40.23 30.10
N LEU A 217 10.39 38.98 29.85
CA LEU A 217 9.78 37.79 30.44
C LEU A 217 9.89 37.81 31.97
N LYS A 218 11.05 38.18 32.52
CA LYS A 218 11.22 38.34 33.99
C LYS A 218 10.25 39.38 34.57
N VAL A 219 9.98 40.48 33.86
CA VAL A 219 9.01 41.49 34.29
C VAL A 219 7.57 40.97 34.17
N ALA A 220 7.24 40.23 33.11
CA ALA A 220 5.96 39.57 32.95
C ALA A 220 5.70 38.57 34.10
N MET A 221 6.67 37.73 34.44
CA MET A 221 6.60 36.79 35.56
C MET A 221 6.35 37.51 36.90
N LYS A 222 7.08 38.60 37.19
CA LYS A 222 6.87 39.36 38.44
C LYS A 222 5.43 39.90 38.53
N LYS A 223 4.85 40.32 37.42
CA LYS A 223 3.46 40.81 37.35
C LYS A 223 2.45 39.66 37.49
N ALA A 224 2.66 38.54 36.81
CA ALA A 224 1.84 37.34 36.94
C ALA A 224 1.82 36.81 38.39
N ARG A 225 2.97 36.83 39.09
CA ARG A 225 3.06 36.42 40.50
C ARG A 225 2.27 37.34 41.43
N LYS A 226 2.34 38.65 41.21
CA LYS A 226 1.52 39.61 41.98
C LYS A 226 0.03 39.43 41.71
N LEU A 227 -0.34 39.01 40.50
CA LEU A 227 -1.73 38.68 40.15
C LEU A 227 -2.21 37.43 40.89
N ALA A 228 -1.38 36.37 40.91
CA ALA A 228 -1.65 35.13 41.65
C ALA A 228 -1.89 35.36 43.15
N GLN A 229 -1.16 36.32 43.73
CA GLN A 229 -1.31 36.69 45.14
C GLN A 229 -2.56 37.54 45.44
N LYS A 230 -3.17 38.19 44.43
CA LYS A 230 -4.25 39.17 44.61
C LYS A 230 -5.62 38.71 44.11
N ARG A 231 -5.70 37.75 43.18
CA ARG A 231 -6.95 37.29 42.56
C ARG A 231 -7.08 35.76 42.64
N LYS A 232 -8.26 35.26 43.01
CA LYS A 232 -8.73 33.89 42.69
C LYS A 232 -9.31 33.94 41.27
N PRO A 233 -8.98 33.03 40.32
CA PRO A 233 -8.39 31.71 40.51
C PRO A 233 -6.84 31.70 40.46
N HIS A 234 -6.25 31.02 41.44
CA HIS A 234 -4.81 30.89 41.63
C HIS A 234 -4.14 30.03 40.54
N ASP A 235 -4.87 29.03 40.04
CA ASP A 235 -4.34 27.99 39.15
C ASP A 235 -3.96 28.56 37.76
N CYS A 236 -4.79 29.44 37.20
CA CYS A 236 -4.47 30.14 35.96
C CYS A 236 -3.20 31.00 36.08
N ALA A 237 -3.05 31.71 37.20
CA ALA A 237 -1.89 32.56 37.43
C ALA A 237 -0.60 31.75 37.67
N GLN A 238 -0.71 30.56 38.29
CA GLN A 238 0.40 29.61 38.42
C GLN A 238 0.79 28.97 37.08
N ALA A 239 -0.18 28.57 36.25
CA ALA A 239 0.08 28.02 34.92
C ALA A 239 0.82 29.04 34.04
N LEU A 240 0.34 30.29 34.01
CA LEU A 240 1.00 31.38 33.29
C LEU A 240 2.43 31.65 33.79
N LEU A 241 2.67 31.53 35.11
CA LEU A 241 4.02 31.63 35.67
C LEU A 241 4.94 30.51 35.21
N GLY A 242 4.40 29.29 35.07
CA GLY A 242 5.08 28.13 34.50
C GLY A 242 5.55 28.41 33.08
N SER A 243 4.62 28.75 32.18
CA SER A 243 4.93 29.03 30.76
C SER A 243 5.91 30.20 30.61
N LEU A 244 5.76 31.27 31.38
CA LEU A 244 6.69 32.42 31.35
C LEU A 244 8.08 32.07 31.87
N ARG A 245 8.18 31.15 32.84
CA ARG A 245 9.46 30.65 33.36
C ARG A 245 10.14 29.80 32.29
N ASP A 246 9.41 28.89 31.66
CA ASP A 246 9.95 28.04 30.60
C ASP A 246 10.45 28.87 29.41
N ALA A 247 9.61 29.78 28.91
CA ALA A 247 10.00 30.72 27.83
C ALA A 247 11.28 31.49 28.18
N ARG A 248 11.42 31.94 29.43
CA ARG A 248 12.62 32.64 29.87
C ARG A 248 13.84 31.72 29.90
N ASN A 249 13.70 30.47 30.34
CA ASN A 249 14.77 29.50 30.40
C ASN A 249 15.29 29.16 29.00
N ARG A 250 14.39 28.91 28.04
CA ARG A 250 14.76 28.64 26.64
C ARG A 250 15.51 29.82 26.00
N VAL A 251 15.04 31.05 26.21
CA VAL A 251 15.75 32.26 25.76
C VAL A 251 17.13 32.40 26.42
N GLN A 252 17.27 32.01 27.69
CA GLN A 252 18.56 32.04 28.39
C GLN A 252 19.51 30.95 27.90
N GLN A 253 19.02 29.74 27.61
CA GLN A 253 19.80 28.65 27.01
C GLN A 253 20.29 29.06 25.61
N LEU A 254 19.39 29.57 24.77
CA LEU A 254 19.74 30.08 23.44
C LEU A 254 20.83 31.16 23.52
N ARG A 255 20.72 32.09 24.47
CA ARG A 255 21.74 33.13 24.67
C ARG A 255 23.10 32.57 25.12
N ARG A 256 23.12 31.46 25.87
CA ARG A 256 24.36 30.81 26.33
C ARG A 256 25.04 30.00 25.24
N ALA A 257 24.28 29.50 24.28
CA ALA A 257 24.79 28.74 23.14
C ALA A 257 25.40 29.62 22.02
N LEU A 258 25.26 30.94 22.13
CA LEU A 258 25.82 31.95 21.22
C LEU A 258 27.07 32.59 21.84
#